data_AF-A0A8T2XGL9-F1
#
_entry.id   AF-A0A8T2XGL9-F1
#
_cell.length_a   1.000
_cell.length_b   1.000
_cell.length_c   1.000
_cell.angle_alpha   90.00
_cell.angle_beta   90.00
_cell.angle_gamma   90.00
#
_symmetry.space_group_name_H-M   'P 1'
#
loop_
_entity.id
_entity.type
_entity.pdbx_description
1 polymer ?
#
loop_
_entity_poly.entity_id
_entity_poly.type
_entity_poly.pdbx_seq_one_letter_code
_entity_poly.pdbx_strand_id
1 'polypeptide(L)' 'MSARGQEEQDFCGTQLIDGNGVFNVEGLENFMRATKMSECGATYASVAILGPQSS' A
#
# COMPACT_ATOMS: atom_id res chain seq x y z
N MET A 1 7.71 -21.57 26.26
CA MET A 1 7.19 -21.39 24.90
C MET A 1 6.28 -20.17 24.92
N SER A 2 6.82 -18.98 24.63
CA SER A 2 6.02 -17.75 24.59
C SER A 2 5.41 -17.64 23.20
N ALA A 3 4.09 -17.67 23.14
CA ALA A 3 3.33 -17.53 21.91
C ALA A 3 3.72 -16.19 21.26
N ARG A 4 4.15 -16.27 19.99
CA ARG A 4 4.39 -15.09 19.16
C ARG A 4 3.07 -14.32 19.10
N GLY A 5 3.00 -13.18 19.78
CA GLY A 5 2.03 -12.15 19.43
C GLY A 5 2.36 -11.75 18.01
N GLN A 6 1.51 -12.13 17.06
CA GLN A 6 1.55 -11.56 15.73
C GLN A 6 1.08 -10.12 15.90
N GLU A 7 2.04 -9.19 16.04
CA GLU A 7 1.80 -7.80 15.72
C GLU A 7 1.46 -7.79 14.23
N GLU A 8 0.17 -7.70 13.94
CA GLU A 8 -0.37 -7.47 12.61
C GLU A 8 0.22 -6.14 12.17
N GLN A 9 1.32 -6.18 11.38
CA GLN A 9 1.89 -4.97 10.81
C GLN A 9 0.83 -4.40 9.87
N ASP A 10 0.09 -3.42 10.37
CA ASP A 10 -1.01 -2.71 9.72
C ASP A 10 -0.49 -1.79 8.58
N PHE A 11 0.61 -2.18 7.95
CA PHE A 11 1.33 -1.42 6.95
C PHE A 11 1.19 -2.11 5.59
N CYS A 12 0.20 -1.63 4.84
CA CYS A 12 -0.02 -1.98 3.45
C CYS A 12 0.70 -0.96 2.54
N GLY A 13 2.03 -0.93 2.56
CA GLY A 13 2.80 -0.10 1.62
C GLY A 13 3.02 -0.85 0.30
N THR A 14 2.78 -0.22 -0.84
CA THR A 14 3.14 -0.77 -2.15
C THR A 14 3.92 0.24 -2.97
N GLN A 15 5.02 -0.21 -3.59
CA GLN A 15 5.74 0.60 -4.57
C GLN A 15 5.01 0.48 -5.91
N LEU A 16 4.26 1.52 -6.27
CA LEU A 16 3.46 1.54 -7.51
C LEU A 16 4.31 1.58 -8.78
N ILE A 17 5.46 2.28 -8.72
CA ILE A 17 6.39 2.43 -9.84
C ILE A 17 7.80 2.14 -9.31
N ASP A 18 8.50 1.23 -9.97
CA ASP A 18 9.86 0.85 -9.59
C ASP A 18 10.92 1.86 -10.10
N GLY A 19 12.20 1.62 -9.78
CA GLY A 19 13.31 2.48 -10.22
C GLY A 19 13.53 2.51 -11.73
N ASN A 20 12.94 1.60 -12.50
CA ASN A 20 12.99 1.55 -13.95
C ASN A 20 11.73 2.18 -14.60
N GLY A 21 10.79 2.68 -13.79
CA GLY A 21 9.52 3.23 -14.28
C GLY A 21 8.45 2.18 -14.59
N VAL A 22 8.64 0.92 -14.19
CA VAL A 22 7.68 -0.16 -14.44
C VAL A 22 6.57 -0.11 -13.39
N PHE A 23 5.32 -0.21 -13.85
CA PHE A 23 4.15 -0.22 -12.99
C PHE A 23 3.92 -1.59 -12.34
N ASN A 24 3.78 -1.61 -11.02
CA ASN A 24 3.61 -2.83 -10.23
C ASN A 24 2.12 -3.21 -10.09
N VAL A 25 1.59 -3.89 -11.10
CA VAL A 25 0.18 -4.34 -11.12
C VAL A 25 -0.12 -5.29 -9.96
N GLU A 26 0.73 -6.29 -9.75
CA GLU A 26 0.54 -7.31 -8.70
C GLU A 26 0.55 -6.68 -7.29
N GLY A 27 1.48 -5.75 -7.06
CA GLY A 27 1.55 -5.01 -5.81
C GLY A 27 0.32 -4.14 -5.54
N LEU A 28 -0.28 -3.55 -6.58
CA LEU A 28 -1.51 -2.77 -6.45
C LEU A 28 -2.72 -3.67 -6.16
N GLU A 29 -2.86 -4.81 -6.84
CA GLU A 29 -3.95 -5.76 -6.59
C GLU A 29 -3.91 -6.29 -5.16
N ASN A 30 -2.71 -6.63 -4.68
CA ASN A 30 -2.50 -7.05 -3.29
C ASN A 30 -2.86 -5.93 -2.30
N PHE A 31 -2.46 -4.69 -2.60
CA PHE A 31 -2.81 -3.52 -1.78
C PHE A 31 -4.32 -3.29 -1.70
N MET A 32 -5.02 -3.35 -2.83
CA MET A 32 -6.48 -3.18 -2.88
C MET A 32 -7.21 -4.26 -2.08
N ARG A 33 -6.74 -5.52 -2.16
CA ARG A 33 -7.31 -6.64 -1.38
C ARG A 33 -7.06 -6.47 0.11
N ALA A 34 -5.85 -6.09 0.50
CA ALA A 34 -5.49 -5.90 1.92
C ALA A 34 -6.23 -4.73 2.56
N THR A 35 -6.47 -3.64 1.81
CA THR A 35 -7.21 -2.46 2.30
C THR A 35 -8.72 -2.55 2.12
N LYS A 36 -9.23 -3.64 1.52
CA LYS A 36 -10.65 -3.81 1.17
C LYS A 36 -11.20 -2.62 0.36
N MET A 37 -10.36 -2.04 -0.50
CA MET A 37 -10.68 -0.81 -1.22
C MET A 37 -11.91 -0.97 -2.15
N SER A 38 -12.18 -2.19 -2.62
CA SER A 38 -13.39 -2.52 -3.38
C SER A 38 -14.69 -2.43 -2.55
N GLU A 39 -14.62 -2.60 -1.22
CA GLU A 39 -15.77 -2.50 -0.31
C GLU A 39 -16.12 -1.04 0.02
N CYS A 40 -15.14 -0.13 -0.07
CA CYS A 40 -15.34 1.30 0.16
C CYS A 40 -16.08 2.02 -0.98
N GLY A 41 -16.28 1.37 -2.13
CA GLY A 41 -16.96 1.94 -3.29
C GLY A 41 -16.29 3.23 -3.81
N ALA A 42 -17.08 4.22 -4.24
CA ALA A 42 -16.57 5.51 -4.71
C ALA A 42 -16.22 6.50 -3.57
N THR A 43 -16.26 6.06 -2.31
CA THR A 43 -16.00 6.91 -1.14
C THR A 43 -14.53 6.82 -0.74
N TYR A 44 -13.63 7.27 -1.61
CA TYR A 44 -12.20 7.35 -1.33
C TYR A 44 -11.62 8.67 -1.83
N ALA A 45 -10.53 9.12 -1.21
CA ALA A 45 -9.76 10.27 -1.64
C ALA A 45 -8.31 9.83 -1.88
N SER A 46 -7.73 10.24 -3.01
CA SER A 46 -6.30 10.07 -3.29
C SER A 46 -5.58 11.37 -2.99
N VAL A 47 -4.48 11.28 -2.24
CA VAL A 47 -3.59 12.41 -1.96
C VAL A 47 -2.19 12.05 -2.45
N ALA A 48 -1.50 13.03 -3.04
CA ALA A 48 -0.13 12.89 -3.49
C ALA A 48 0.76 13.88 -2.75
N ILE A 49 1.87 13.39 -2.20
CA ILE A 49 2.92 14.22 -1.59
C ILE A 49 4.11 14.17 -2.55
N LEU A 50 4.48 15.34 -3.07
CA LEU A 50 5.57 15.51 -4.02
C LEU A 50 6.58 16.49 -3.42
N GLY A 51 7.86 16.18 -3.54
CA GLY A 51 8.93 17.04 -3.04
C GLY A 51 10.32 16.49 -3.35
N PRO A 52 11.37 17.26 -3.08
CA PRO A 52 12.75 16.78 -3.14
C PRO A 52 12.94 15.57 -2.21
N GLN A 53 13.80 14.64 -2.62
CA GLN A 53 14.23 13.53 -1.77
C GLN A 53 14.85 14.10 -0.48
N SER A 54 14.36 13.67 0.68
CA SER A 54 14.76 14.09 2.04
C SER A 54 14.31 15.47 2.52
N SER A 55 13.05 15.84 2.26
CA SER A 55 12.41 16.98 2.94
C SER A 55 12.05 16.68 4.39
#